data_AF-A0A7C6LF30-F1
#
_entry.id   AF-A0A7C6LF30-F1
#
_cell.length_a   1.000
_cell.length_b   1.000
_cell.length_c   1.000
_cell.angle_alpha   90.00
_cell.angle_beta   90.00
_cell.angle_gamma   90.00
#
_symmetry.space_group_name_H-M   'P 1'
#
loop_
_entity.id
_entity.type
_entity.pdbx_description
1 polymer ?
#
loop_
_entity_poly.entity_id
_entity_poly.type
_entity_poly.pdbx_seq_one_letter_code
_entity_poly.pdbx_strand_id
1 'polypeptide(L)'
;MIAKLHNFAEQWRPDFPLERLSYDGANLNKIARIIGDGVVAGLFSADQYRVIQEGVNRITDLMDELDTQPDSFGLIHADLAVSNLIVNGETITPIDFAMSGYGYFMQDLGDLSSSFGPLHIRKAMLDGYDTIRRLSTSDLKYVEAFFVSGILYFMAIHLHSGVHREWFMRRVPVICERYIEPLVRDQRFYDDI
;
A
#
# COMPACT_ATOMS: atom_id res chain seq x y z
N MET A 1 -12.62 11.34 -3.76
CA MET A 1 -11.39 11.85 -4.40
C MET A 1 -10.69 10.74 -5.19
N ILE A 2 -10.21 9.68 -4.53
CA ILE A 2 -9.42 8.59 -5.13
C ILE A 2 -10.13 7.92 -6.31
N ALA A 3 -11.41 7.54 -6.16
CA ALA A 3 -12.17 6.95 -7.26
C ALA A 3 -12.25 7.84 -8.51
N LYS A 4 -12.30 9.17 -8.35
CA LYS A 4 -12.27 10.12 -9.47
C LYS A 4 -10.89 10.15 -10.14
N LEU A 5 -9.82 10.05 -9.35
CA LEU A 5 -8.45 9.96 -9.86
C LEU A 5 -8.27 8.68 -10.70
N HIS A 6 -8.76 7.54 -10.21
CA HIS A 6 -8.66 6.27 -10.94
C HIS A 6 -9.51 6.27 -12.22
N ASN A 7 -10.74 6.79 -12.16
CA ASN A 7 -11.56 6.94 -13.37
C ASN A 7 -10.89 7.83 -14.42
N PHE A 8 -10.21 8.90 -13.99
CA PHE A 8 -9.39 9.70 -14.89
C PHE A 8 -8.24 8.87 -15.47
N ALA A 9 -7.49 8.16 -14.65
CA ALA A 9 -6.34 7.36 -15.07
C ALA A 9 -6.72 6.28 -16.11
N GLU A 10 -7.87 5.62 -15.96
CA GLU A 10 -8.36 4.62 -16.92
C GLU A 10 -8.75 5.19 -18.27
N GLN A 11 -9.28 6.41 -18.28
CA GLN A 11 -9.77 7.05 -19.50
C GLN A 11 -8.67 7.87 -20.19
N TRP A 12 -7.70 8.32 -19.42
CA TRP A 12 -6.63 9.15 -19.91
C TRP A 12 -5.74 8.37 -20.89
N ARG A 13 -5.48 8.98 -22.04
CA ARG A 13 -4.57 8.48 -23.06
C ARG A 13 -3.53 9.57 -23.27
N PRO A 14 -2.30 9.40 -22.77
CA PRO A 14 -1.28 10.42 -22.95
C PRO A 14 -0.85 10.45 -24.42
N ASP A 15 -0.56 11.65 -24.94
CA ASP A 15 -0.09 11.83 -26.32
C ASP A 15 1.28 11.18 -26.59
N PHE A 16 2.03 10.90 -25.51
CA PHE A 16 3.33 10.23 -25.53
C PHE A 16 3.38 9.17 -24.42
N PRO A 17 4.21 8.11 -24.55
CA PRO A 17 4.42 7.14 -23.49
C PRO A 17 4.86 7.83 -22.19
N LEU A 18 4.14 7.57 -21.09
CA LEU A 18 4.50 8.05 -19.78
C LEU A 18 5.39 7.02 -19.09
N GLU A 19 6.71 7.27 -19.04
CA GLU A 19 7.64 6.39 -18.34
C GLU A 19 7.54 6.60 -16.82
N ARG A 20 7.09 5.57 -16.11
CA ARG A 20 6.97 5.51 -14.66
C ARG A 20 7.30 4.12 -14.12
N LEU A 21 7.48 4.04 -12.81
CA LEU A 21 7.69 2.78 -12.12
C LEU A 21 6.48 1.85 -12.27
N SER A 22 6.74 0.56 -12.44
CA SER A 22 5.74 -0.51 -12.25
C SER A 22 5.83 -1.01 -10.80
N TYR A 23 4.70 -0.98 -10.10
CA TYR A 23 4.49 -1.48 -8.74
C TYR A 23 3.98 -2.93 -8.77
N ASP A 24 4.63 -3.75 -9.58
CA ASP A 24 4.31 -5.17 -9.75
C ASP A 24 4.99 -6.06 -8.69
N GLY A 25 4.70 -7.36 -8.74
CA GLY A 25 5.33 -8.35 -7.88
C GLY A 25 6.86 -8.38 -7.99
N ALA A 26 7.44 -8.08 -9.16
CA ALA A 26 8.90 -8.05 -9.31
C ALA A 26 9.51 -6.86 -8.56
N ASN A 27 8.84 -5.71 -8.57
CA ASN A 27 9.19 -4.56 -7.75
C ASN A 27 9.10 -4.90 -6.25
N LEU A 28 7.97 -5.45 -5.81
CA LEU A 28 7.77 -5.79 -4.41
C LEU A 28 8.82 -6.80 -3.90
N ASN A 29 9.22 -7.76 -4.73
CA ASN A 29 10.33 -8.67 -4.44
C ASN A 29 11.68 -7.95 -4.30
N LYS A 30 11.94 -6.92 -5.11
CA LYS A 30 13.13 -6.08 -4.96
C LYS A 30 13.10 -5.30 -3.64
N ILE A 31 11.95 -4.75 -3.27
CA ILE A 31 11.74 -4.08 -1.97
C ILE A 31 12.02 -5.04 -0.81
N ALA A 32 11.50 -6.27 -0.86
CA ALA A 32 11.75 -7.29 0.15
C ALA A 32 13.24 -7.63 0.31
N ARG A 33 14.02 -7.64 -0.79
CA ARG A 33 15.48 -7.86 -0.74
C ARG A 33 16.19 -6.71 -0.03
N ILE A 34 15.84 -5.46 -0.34
CA ILE A 34 16.40 -4.28 0.32
C ILE A 34 16.14 -4.34 1.83
N ILE A 35 14.90 -4.64 2.22
CA ILE A 35 14.53 -4.79 3.64
C ILE A 35 15.41 -5.83 4.36
N GLY A 36 15.88 -6.87 3.67
CA GLY A 36 16.76 -7.90 4.25
C GLY A 36 18.04 -7.34 4.90
N ASP A 37 18.56 -6.21 4.41
CA ASP A 37 19.73 -5.53 5.01
C ASP A 37 19.46 -5.05 6.44
N GLY A 38 18.19 -4.86 6.82
CA GLY A 38 17.76 -4.50 8.17
C GLY A 38 18.08 -5.55 9.21
N VAL A 39 18.16 -6.83 8.83
CA VAL A 39 18.61 -7.92 9.72
C VAL A 39 20.08 -7.73 10.07
N VAL A 40 20.92 -7.45 9.06
CA VAL A 40 22.36 -7.21 9.24
C VAL A 40 22.60 -5.96 10.08
N ALA A 41 21.78 -4.92 9.89
CA ALA A 41 21.82 -3.69 10.67
C ALA A 41 21.24 -3.81 12.10
N GLY A 42 20.72 -4.99 12.48
CA GLY A 42 20.14 -5.23 13.80
C GLY A 42 18.87 -4.41 14.08
N LEU A 43 18.11 -4.09 13.03
CA LEU A 43 16.84 -3.35 13.13
C LEU A 43 15.67 -4.26 13.51
N PHE A 44 15.73 -5.53 13.10
CA PHE A 44 14.74 -6.59 13.38
C PHE A 44 15.40 -7.97 13.20
N SER A 45 14.73 -9.02 13.66
CA SER A 45 15.26 -10.39 13.64
C SER A 45 15.13 -11.08 12.27
N ALA A 46 15.89 -12.15 12.08
CA ALA A 46 15.74 -13.02 10.91
C ALA A 46 14.34 -13.66 10.82
N ASP A 47 13.72 -13.98 11.96
CA ASP A 47 12.34 -14.49 11.99
C ASP A 47 11.32 -13.44 11.52
N GLN A 48 11.48 -12.19 11.94
CA GLN A 48 10.65 -11.08 11.46
C GLN A 48 10.84 -10.87 9.96
N TYR A 49 12.08 -10.99 9.47
CA TYR A 49 12.34 -10.93 8.04
C TYR A 49 11.66 -12.08 7.27
N ARG A 50 11.70 -13.30 7.80
CA ARG A 50 10.98 -14.45 7.21
C ARG A 50 9.47 -14.17 7.12
N VAL A 51 8.86 -13.63 8.17
CA VAL A 51 7.43 -13.22 8.15
C VAL A 51 7.18 -12.16 7.07
N ILE A 52 8.06 -11.17 6.92
CA ILE A 52 7.95 -10.17 5.84
C ILE A 52 8.00 -10.83 4.46
N GLN A 53 8.87 -11.82 4.25
CA GLN A 53 8.95 -12.56 2.98
C GLN A 53 7.67 -13.36 2.71
N GLU A 54 7.09 -14.01 3.72
CA GLU A 54 5.80 -14.69 3.62
C GLU A 54 4.68 -13.70 3.25
N GLY A 55 4.69 -12.51 3.85
CA GLY A 55 3.78 -11.43 3.49
C GLY A 55 3.91 -10.97 2.04
N VAL A 56 5.14 -10.77 1.57
CA VAL A 56 5.43 -10.39 0.17
C VAL A 56 4.93 -11.44 -0.81
N ASN A 57 5.11 -12.72 -0.50
CA ASN A 57 4.57 -13.81 -1.31
C ASN A 57 3.05 -13.74 -1.36
N ARG A 58 2.38 -13.58 -0.20
CA ARG A 58 0.91 -13.49 -0.17
C ARG A 58 0.38 -12.27 -0.93
N ILE A 59 1.03 -11.12 -0.83
CA ILE A 59 0.67 -9.92 -1.60
C ILE A 59 0.83 -10.19 -3.10
N THR A 60 1.89 -10.88 -3.51
CA THR A 60 2.11 -11.25 -4.91
C THR A 60 1.03 -12.20 -5.42
N ASP A 61 0.62 -13.21 -4.63
CA ASP A 61 -0.51 -14.08 -4.99
C ASP A 61 -1.81 -13.27 -5.17
N LEU A 62 -2.04 -12.25 -4.32
CA LEU A 62 -3.20 -11.36 -4.44
C LEU A 62 -3.10 -10.41 -5.66
N MET A 63 -1.90 -10.04 -6.07
CA MET A 63 -1.65 -9.31 -7.32
C MET A 63 -1.99 -10.19 -8.53
N ASP A 64 -1.56 -11.45 -8.54
CA ASP A 64 -1.90 -12.42 -9.58
C ASP A 64 -3.42 -12.64 -9.67
N GLU A 65 -4.14 -12.66 -8.52
CA GLU A 65 -5.60 -12.68 -8.50
C GLU A 65 -6.21 -11.42 -9.15
N LEU A 66 -5.65 -10.23 -8.89
CA LEU A 66 -6.12 -8.97 -9.48
C LEU A 66 -5.84 -8.85 -10.97
N ASP A 67 -4.77 -9.47 -11.47
CA ASP A 67 -4.46 -9.51 -12.91
C ASP A 67 -5.54 -10.23 -13.73
N THR A 68 -6.33 -11.10 -13.08
CA THR A 68 -7.48 -11.76 -13.71
C THR A 68 -8.74 -10.88 -13.75
N GLN A 69 -8.74 -9.75 -13.04
CA GLN A 69 -9.87 -8.84 -12.97
C GLN A 69 -9.68 -7.69 -13.97
N PRO A 70 -10.73 -7.34 -14.75
CA PRO A 70 -10.67 -6.13 -15.55
C PRO A 70 -10.55 -4.90 -14.63
N ASP A 71 -9.95 -3.84 -15.14
CA ASP A 71 -9.99 -2.51 -14.51
C ASP A 71 -9.40 -2.49 -13.08
N SER A 72 -8.43 -3.38 -12.81
CA SER A 72 -7.74 -3.52 -11.51
C SER A 72 -6.40 -2.78 -11.45
N PHE A 73 -5.77 -2.52 -12.61
CA PHE A 73 -4.42 -2.00 -12.75
C PHE A 73 -4.39 -0.78 -13.68
N GLY A 74 -3.62 0.25 -13.32
CA GLY A 74 -3.52 1.49 -14.07
C GLY A 74 -2.54 2.48 -13.44
N LEU A 75 -2.62 3.75 -13.85
CA LEU A 75 -1.82 4.80 -13.22
C LEU A 75 -2.43 5.15 -11.85
N ILE A 76 -1.61 5.05 -10.80
CA ILE A 76 -1.96 5.36 -9.41
C ILE A 76 -1.06 6.48 -8.88
N HIS A 77 -1.41 7.04 -7.73
CA HIS A 77 -0.57 8.03 -7.05
C HIS A 77 0.62 7.36 -6.33
N ALA A 78 0.42 6.18 -5.74
CA ALA A 78 1.42 5.34 -5.08
C ALA A 78 2.17 6.00 -3.90
N ASP A 79 1.61 7.07 -3.34
CA ASP A 79 2.09 7.74 -2.12
C ASP A 79 0.96 8.57 -1.48
N LEU A 80 -0.27 8.05 -1.49
CA LEU A 80 -1.37 8.73 -0.82
C LEU A 80 -1.24 8.52 0.69
N ALA A 81 -0.90 9.60 1.39
CA ALA A 81 -0.90 9.68 2.83
C ALA A 81 -1.60 10.96 3.28
N VAL A 82 -2.05 11.04 4.54
CA VAL A 82 -2.67 12.26 5.09
C VAL A 82 -1.79 13.51 4.89
N SER A 83 -0.46 13.37 4.92
CA SER A 83 0.49 14.47 4.66
C SER A 83 0.45 15.01 3.23
N ASN A 84 -0.01 14.21 2.28
CA ASN A 84 -0.09 14.53 0.85
C ASN A 84 -1.52 14.96 0.44
N LEU A 85 -2.39 15.28 1.41
CA LEU A 85 -3.74 15.77 1.17
C LEU A 85 -3.90 17.21 1.67
N ILE A 86 -4.29 18.11 0.76
CA ILE A 86 -4.70 19.48 1.11
C ILE A 86 -6.21 19.50 1.29
N VAL A 87 -6.67 19.93 2.46
CA VAL A 87 -8.09 20.11 2.76
C VAL A 87 -8.45 21.60 2.67
N ASN A 88 -9.41 21.93 1.82
CA ASN A 88 -9.99 23.26 1.70
C ASN A 88 -11.52 23.17 1.74
N GLY A 89 -12.10 23.39 2.92
CA GLY A 89 -13.53 23.14 3.16
C GLY A 89 -13.88 21.68 2.89
N GLU A 90 -14.82 21.46 1.96
CA GLU A 90 -15.25 20.11 1.55
C GLU A 90 -14.37 19.50 0.44
N THR A 91 -13.38 20.25 -0.06
CA THR A 91 -12.49 19.78 -1.13
C THR A 91 -11.23 19.16 -0.55
N ILE A 92 -10.92 17.94 -1.00
CA ILE A 92 -9.66 17.25 -0.70
C ILE A 92 -8.89 17.13 -2.02
N THR A 93 -7.67 17.67 -2.03
CA THR A 93 -6.80 17.68 -3.21
C THR A 93 -5.50 16.93 -2.89
N PRO A 94 -5.17 15.87 -3.65
CA PRO A 94 -3.90 15.19 -3.48
C PRO A 94 -2.76 16.02 -4.10
N ILE A 95 -1.59 15.95 -3.48
CA ILE A 95 -0.34 16.55 -3.96
C ILE A 95 0.78 15.50 -3.97
N ASP A 96 1.91 15.85 -4.56
CA ASP A 96 3.12 15.00 -4.61
C ASP A 96 2.98 13.70 -5.42
N PHE A 97 2.83 13.87 -6.74
CA PHE A 97 2.77 12.76 -7.70
C PHE A 97 4.16 12.24 -8.10
N ALA A 98 5.23 12.52 -7.34
CA ALA A 98 6.59 12.11 -7.69
C ALA A 98 6.73 10.58 -7.76
N MET A 99 5.96 9.87 -6.94
CA MET A 99 5.90 8.40 -6.91
C MET A 99 4.83 7.82 -7.84
N SER A 100 4.06 8.65 -8.56
CA SER A 100 3.02 8.13 -9.45
C SER A 100 3.57 7.08 -10.43
N GLY A 101 2.83 6.00 -10.63
CA GLY A 101 3.27 4.92 -11.49
C GLY A 101 2.18 3.89 -11.76
N TYR A 102 2.56 2.84 -12.45
CA TYR A 102 1.64 1.78 -12.86
C TYR A 102 1.52 0.76 -11.75
N GLY A 103 0.32 0.60 -11.20
CA GLY A 103 0.04 -0.28 -10.08
C GLY A 103 -1.45 -0.62 -9.98
N TYR A 104 -1.80 -1.38 -8.96
CA TYR A 104 -3.19 -1.77 -8.73
C TYR A 104 -3.95 -0.63 -8.05
N PHE A 105 -5.20 -0.37 -8.46
CA PHE A 105 -6.00 0.71 -7.87
C PHE A 105 -6.23 0.53 -6.36
N MET A 106 -6.25 -0.71 -5.87
CA MET A 106 -6.37 -0.98 -4.44
C MET A 106 -5.14 -0.49 -3.64
N GLN A 107 -4.03 -0.18 -4.32
CA GLN A 107 -2.81 0.36 -3.71
C GLN A 107 -3.02 1.74 -3.09
N ASP A 108 -3.59 2.67 -3.84
CA ASP A 108 -3.90 4.03 -3.34
C ASP A 108 -4.86 3.99 -2.13
N LEU A 109 -5.73 2.98 -2.04
CA LEU A 109 -6.58 2.76 -0.87
C LEU A 109 -5.79 2.20 0.32
N GLY A 110 -4.94 1.21 0.08
CA GLY A 110 -4.09 0.60 1.10
C GLY A 110 -3.11 1.61 1.72
N ASP A 111 -2.42 2.38 0.88
CA ASP A 111 -1.47 3.42 1.27
C ASP A 111 -2.16 4.45 2.17
N LEU A 112 -3.28 5.01 1.72
CA LEU A 112 -3.99 6.01 2.51
C LEU A 112 -4.54 5.44 3.81
N SER A 113 -5.06 4.21 3.79
CA SER A 113 -5.54 3.53 5.00
C SER A 113 -4.44 3.31 6.02
N SER A 114 -3.21 3.03 5.59
CA SER A 114 -2.04 2.89 6.47
C SER A 114 -1.65 4.21 7.17
N SER A 115 -2.00 5.34 6.57
CA SER A 115 -1.72 6.68 7.12
C SER A 115 -2.76 7.16 8.15
N PHE A 116 -3.95 6.57 8.16
CA PHE A 116 -4.99 6.89 9.15
C PHE A 116 -4.86 6.04 10.40
N GLY A 117 -4.95 6.67 11.57
CA GLY A 117 -5.10 5.96 12.86
C GLY A 117 -6.54 5.50 13.11
N PRO A 118 -7.56 6.40 13.06
CA PRO A 118 -8.92 6.04 13.45
C PRO A 118 -9.68 5.22 12.40
N LEU A 119 -10.27 4.09 12.83
CA LEU A 119 -11.07 3.19 12.00
C LEU A 119 -12.22 3.89 11.25
N HIS A 120 -12.93 4.81 11.90
CA HIS A 120 -14.07 5.50 11.30
C HIS A 120 -13.68 6.34 10.08
N ILE A 121 -12.45 6.88 10.03
CA ILE A 121 -11.95 7.64 8.89
C ILE A 121 -11.63 6.69 7.73
N ARG A 122 -11.00 5.54 8.02
CA ARG A 122 -10.75 4.50 7.01
C ARG A 122 -12.05 4.01 6.37
N LYS A 123 -13.08 3.76 7.19
CA LYS A 123 -14.41 3.34 6.71
C LYS A 123 -15.06 4.41 5.84
N ALA A 124 -15.10 5.66 6.31
CA ALA A 124 -15.64 6.77 5.53
C ALA A 124 -14.90 6.97 4.18
N MET A 125 -13.58 6.74 4.15
CA MET A 125 -12.78 6.80 2.93
C MET A 125 -13.19 5.69 1.92
N LEU A 126 -13.33 4.45 2.39
CA LEU A 126 -13.76 3.33 1.56
C LEU A 126 -15.22 3.49 1.09
N ASP A 127 -16.12 3.91 1.96
CA ASP A 127 -17.52 4.19 1.62
C ASP A 127 -17.58 5.27 0.52
N GLY A 128 -16.80 6.35 0.67
CA GLY A 128 -16.69 7.40 -0.34
C GLY A 128 -16.13 6.90 -1.67
N TYR A 129 -15.23 5.93 -1.67
CA TYR A 129 -14.75 5.27 -2.89
C TYR A 129 -15.85 4.45 -3.55
N ASP A 130 -16.57 3.62 -2.77
CA ASP A 130 -17.66 2.73 -3.22
C ASP A 130 -18.82 3.48 -3.89
N THR A 131 -19.05 4.76 -3.54
CA THR A 131 -20.06 5.59 -4.22
C THR A 131 -19.78 5.87 -5.69
N ILE A 132 -18.54 5.69 -6.16
CA ILE A 132 -18.10 6.01 -7.53
C ILE A 132 -17.52 4.79 -8.25
N ARG A 133 -16.72 3.98 -7.55
CA ARG A 133 -16.15 2.73 -8.04
C ARG A 133 -16.50 1.64 -7.04
N ARG A 134 -17.19 0.59 -7.51
CA ARG A 134 -17.66 -0.49 -6.63
C ARG A 134 -16.49 -1.11 -5.87
N LEU A 135 -16.64 -1.21 -4.56
CA LEU A 135 -15.72 -1.88 -3.66
C LEU A 135 -16.52 -2.86 -2.80
N SER A 136 -16.38 -4.15 -3.09
CA SER A 136 -17.05 -5.20 -2.34
C SER A 136 -16.31 -5.55 -1.05
N THR A 137 -17.00 -6.20 -0.11
CA THR A 137 -16.34 -6.71 1.11
C THR A 137 -15.23 -7.71 0.79
N SER A 138 -15.37 -8.49 -0.30
CA SER A 138 -14.31 -9.39 -0.76
C SER A 138 -13.07 -8.67 -1.27
N ASP A 139 -13.19 -7.41 -1.71
CA ASP A 139 -12.05 -6.63 -2.22
C ASP A 139 -11.18 -6.06 -1.11
N LEU A 140 -11.68 -6.04 0.13
CA LEU A 140 -10.94 -5.52 1.27
C LEU A 140 -9.65 -6.30 1.54
N LYS A 141 -9.50 -7.53 1.02
CA LYS A 141 -8.23 -8.30 1.12
C LYS A 141 -7.12 -7.68 0.29
N TYR A 142 -7.48 -7.08 -0.84
CA TYR A 142 -6.53 -6.35 -1.67
C TYR A 142 -6.12 -5.06 -0.97
N VAL A 143 -7.06 -4.32 -0.38
CA VAL A 143 -6.76 -3.11 0.41
C VAL A 143 -5.81 -3.42 1.57
N GLU A 144 -6.03 -4.51 2.30
CA GLU A 144 -5.11 -4.97 3.36
C GLU A 144 -3.74 -5.38 2.84
N ALA A 145 -3.69 -6.09 1.72
CA ALA A 145 -2.43 -6.46 1.08
C ALA A 145 -1.61 -5.22 0.72
N PHE A 146 -2.26 -4.22 0.13
CA PHE A 146 -1.57 -2.99 -0.22
C PHE A 146 -1.27 -2.09 0.98
N PHE A 147 -2.08 -2.11 2.04
CA PHE A 147 -1.75 -1.49 3.33
C PHE A 147 -0.41 -2.02 3.85
N VAL A 148 -0.20 -3.33 3.81
CA VAL A 148 1.10 -3.93 4.18
C VAL A 148 2.17 -3.51 3.18
N SER A 149 1.89 -3.53 1.87
CA SER A 149 2.85 -3.14 0.84
C SER A 149 3.38 -1.72 1.04
N GLY A 150 2.51 -0.75 1.37
CA GLY A 150 2.91 0.64 1.63
C GLY A 150 3.87 0.76 2.82
N ILE A 151 3.64 -0.02 3.88
CA ILE A 151 4.57 -0.13 5.01
C ILE A 151 5.92 -0.70 4.55
N LEU A 152 5.93 -1.70 3.67
CA LEU A 152 7.18 -2.28 3.13
C LEU A 152 7.94 -1.27 2.25
N TYR A 153 7.27 -0.50 1.41
CA TYR A 153 7.90 0.58 0.65
C TYR A 153 8.52 1.63 1.57
N PHE A 154 7.79 2.07 2.60
CA PHE A 154 8.31 2.96 3.63
C PHE A 154 9.57 2.37 4.29
N MET A 155 9.53 1.09 4.67
CA MET A 155 10.67 0.39 5.26
C MET A 155 11.89 0.41 4.33
N ALA A 156 11.73 0.10 3.05
CA ALA A 156 12.86 0.09 2.12
C ALA A 156 13.46 1.49 1.89
N ILE A 157 12.61 2.52 1.78
CA ILE A 157 13.06 3.90 1.57
C ILE A 157 13.85 4.42 2.78
N HIS A 158 13.41 4.07 4.00
CA HIS A 158 13.99 4.61 5.23
C HIS A 158 14.98 3.68 5.93
N LEU A 159 15.27 2.50 5.37
CA LEU A 159 16.09 1.47 6.02
C LEU A 159 17.46 1.98 6.48
N HIS A 160 18.14 2.76 5.62
CA HIS A 160 19.46 3.30 5.89
C HIS A 160 19.42 4.68 6.56
N SER A 161 18.23 5.18 6.90
CA SER A 161 18.05 6.44 7.62
C SER A 161 18.24 6.21 9.12
N GLY A 162 19.30 6.78 9.70
CA GLY A 162 19.53 6.74 11.15
C GLY A 162 18.37 7.32 11.97
N VAL A 163 17.58 8.22 11.38
CA VAL A 163 16.41 8.85 12.01
C VAL A 163 15.32 7.82 12.36
N HIS A 164 15.17 6.77 11.55
CA HIS A 164 14.05 5.81 11.69
C HIS A 164 14.43 4.56 12.48
N ARG A 165 15.66 4.46 12.99
CA ARG A 165 16.15 3.26 13.68
C ARG A 165 15.23 2.80 14.82
N GLU A 166 14.80 3.72 15.67
CA GLU A 166 13.89 3.42 16.79
C GLU A 166 12.50 2.98 16.30
N TRP A 167 12.02 3.57 15.20
CA TRP A 167 10.78 3.15 14.57
C TRP A 167 10.86 1.70 14.13
N PHE A 168 11.93 1.26 13.46
CA PHE A 168 12.08 -0.14 13.03
C PHE A 168 12.02 -1.09 14.22
N MET A 169 12.86 -0.86 15.23
CA MET A 169 12.97 -1.75 16.39
C MET A 169 11.65 -1.88 17.16
N ARG A 170 10.84 -0.82 17.22
CA ARG A 170 9.55 -0.83 17.92
C ARG A 170 8.40 -1.33 17.06
N ARG A 171 8.39 -0.99 15.77
CA ARG A 171 7.22 -1.18 14.90
C ARG A 171 7.26 -2.46 14.12
N VAL A 172 8.43 -2.93 13.66
CA VAL A 172 8.52 -4.16 12.86
C VAL A 172 7.93 -5.39 13.59
N PRO A 173 8.18 -5.63 14.89
CA PRO A 173 7.54 -6.73 15.60
C PRO A 173 6.00 -6.64 15.57
N VAL A 174 5.47 -5.44 15.83
CA VAL A 174 4.02 -5.18 15.85
C VAL A 174 3.41 -5.30 14.45
N ILE A 175 4.11 -4.83 13.42
CA ILE A 175 3.69 -4.94 12.02
C ILE A 175 3.60 -6.41 11.60
N CYS A 176 4.60 -7.21 11.96
CA CYS A 176 4.60 -8.65 11.70
C CYS A 176 3.38 -9.31 12.36
N GLU A 177 3.22 -9.13 13.68
CA GLU A 177 2.16 -9.76 14.46
C GLU A 177 0.75 -9.31 14.05
N ARG A 178 0.54 -8.00 13.83
CA ARG A 178 -0.80 -7.44 13.65
C ARG A 178 -1.28 -7.35 12.22
N TYR A 179 -0.37 -7.32 11.24
CA TYR A 179 -0.75 -7.08 9.84
C TYR A 179 -0.27 -8.20 8.93
N ILE A 180 1.03 -8.54 8.99
CA ILE A 180 1.60 -9.50 8.04
C ILE A 180 1.14 -10.92 8.35
N GLU A 181 1.21 -11.36 9.61
CA GLU A 181 0.80 -12.70 9.99
C GLU A 181 -0.70 -12.97 9.75
N PRO A 182 -1.64 -12.06 10.09
CA PRO A 182 -3.04 -12.23 9.72
C PRO A 182 -3.24 -12.31 8.21
N LEU A 183 -2.58 -11.44 7.43
CA LEU A 183 -2.64 -11.47 5.96
C LEU A 183 -2.20 -12.82 5.41
N VAL A 184 -1.08 -13.37 5.90
CA VAL A 184 -0.55 -14.69 5.49
C VAL A 184 -1.51 -15.83 5.86
N ARG A 185 -2.29 -15.68 6.93
CA ARG A 185 -3.29 -16.67 7.38
C ARG A 185 -4.68 -16.44 6.76
N ASP A 186 -4.80 -15.56 5.77
CA ASP A 186 -6.08 -15.12 5.17
C ASP A 186 -7.09 -14.57 6.19
N GLN A 187 -6.58 -14.00 7.29
CA GLN A 187 -7.36 -13.35 8.33
C GLN A 187 -7.47 -11.85 8.04
N ARG A 188 -8.68 -11.31 8.23
CA ARG A 188 -8.94 -9.88 8.16
C ARG A 188 -8.28 -9.19 9.35
N PHE A 189 -7.71 -8.01 9.13
CA PHE A 189 -7.24 -7.12 10.20
C PHE A 189 -7.78 -5.69 10.07
N TYR A 190 -8.35 -5.33 8.93
CA TYR A 190 -8.74 -3.96 8.61
C TYR A 190 -9.79 -3.40 9.58
N ASP A 191 -10.69 -4.25 10.06
CA ASP A 191 -11.76 -3.89 11.00
C ASP A 191 -11.32 -3.88 12.47
N ASP A 192 -10.16 -4.46 12.78
CA ASP A 192 -9.66 -4.66 14.15
C ASP A 192 -8.69 -3.56 14.62
N ILE A 193 -8.50 -2.50 13.81
CA ILE A 193 -7.49 -1.44 14.03
C ILE A 193 -8.15 -0.06 14.18
#